data_AF-A0A8J1JN52-F1
#
_entry.id   AF-A0A8J1JN52-F1
#
_cell.length_a   1.000
_cell.length_b   1.000
_cell.length_c   1.000
_cell.angle_alpha   90.00
_cell.angle_beta   90.00
_cell.angle_gamma   90.00
#
_symmetry.space_group_name_H-M   'P 1'
#
loop_
_entity.id
_entity.type
_entity.pdbx_description
1 polymer ?
#
loop_
_entity_poly.entity_id
_entity_poly.type
_entity_poly.pdbx_seq_one_letter_code
_entity_poly.pdbx_strand_id
1 'polypeptide(L)'
;MLGEGSRGAILEMTLSKILYTSTSIQIIGMSATLNNVAELQNFLKAEYYTNNFRPVELKEFVKVRDCIYEVDSNAENNLTFSRLLNYKYSNNMMKIDPDHVVALVTEVIPANSCLVFCPTKKNCENVAEMICKYLNKLYVEHREAEKKNLIADLKNIGNGVLCSVLKRTIPFGIAYHHSGLTSDERKLIEEAYSAGVLCLLACTSTLAAGVNLPARRVILRAPYVANDFLKRAQYKQMVGRAGRAGIDSAGESILIIQEKDKELVQELISKPMENCYSNLMHNSGKDFQSLLLSLIGLKITKTAEEIYSFVSCTLFSVQQSVLCKAKNLLDVTKESLECLVDKGLICGKTCSETEQYIFQVSKLGHATYKGCIDLACYDLLYSDLNRGLEGLVLESFLHLLYLVIPYDLVGKFNPDWMIYFRQYNSLSPVEQKVAASVGIPESFLARKASGQTVKTSANNMVVNRLYLSFILYTLLKETDIWRVSAKFSIPRGTLQNLLSSSASFSSSVLHFCEELDEFWAYKSLLQELTKKLTYCVKSELIPLMEVAGVMEARAKQLYNAGYTSLAHLANADPEVMVKKIEHLSRHQAKQIVFSAKMLVNEKAEALQEEVDELSRLPPDLP
;
A
#
# COMPACT_ATOMS: atom_id res chain seq x y z
N MET A 1 13.86 1.52 4.19
CA MET A 1 13.04 0.32 3.92
C MET A 1 13.52 -0.92 4.65
N LEU A 2 14.79 -1.37 4.52
CA LEU A 2 15.28 -2.55 5.27
C LEU A 2 15.09 -2.39 6.80
N GLY A 3 15.29 -1.18 7.32
CA GLY A 3 15.01 -0.85 8.73
C GLY A 3 13.57 -0.53 9.09
N GLU A 4 12.57 -0.82 8.23
CA GLU A 4 11.17 -0.44 8.45
C GLU A 4 10.24 -1.63 8.76
N GLY A 5 10.14 -2.01 10.03
CA GLY A 5 9.14 -2.96 10.54
C GLY A 5 9.08 -4.27 9.76
N SER A 6 7.89 -4.85 9.61
CA SER A 6 7.71 -6.15 8.95
C SER A 6 8.07 -6.13 7.45
N ARG A 7 7.89 -5.01 6.74
CA ARG A 7 8.36 -4.89 5.33
C ARG A 7 9.87 -5.00 5.23
N GLY A 8 10.58 -4.38 6.16
CA GLY A 8 12.04 -4.49 6.28
C GLY A 8 12.48 -5.92 6.57
N ALA A 9 11.76 -6.60 7.46
CA ALA A 9 11.98 -8.02 7.76
C ALA A 9 11.81 -8.90 6.52
N ILE A 10 10.72 -8.75 5.75
CA ILE A 10 10.49 -9.51 4.50
C ILE A 10 11.63 -9.29 3.49
N LEU A 11 12.11 -8.05 3.35
CA LEU A 11 13.23 -7.74 2.46
C LEU A 11 14.51 -8.44 2.94
N GLU A 12 14.81 -8.39 4.23
CA GLU A 12 15.95 -9.10 4.83
C GLU A 12 15.85 -10.62 4.64
N MET A 13 14.68 -11.21 4.87
CA MET A 13 14.42 -12.64 4.65
C MET A 13 14.70 -13.05 3.20
N THR A 14 14.25 -12.23 2.25
CA THR A 14 14.43 -12.47 0.81
C THR A 14 15.89 -12.39 0.42
N LEU A 15 16.60 -11.33 0.84
CA LEU A 15 18.02 -11.16 0.55
C LEU A 15 18.87 -12.27 1.17
N SER A 16 18.56 -12.66 2.42
CA SER A 16 19.28 -13.74 3.11
C SER A 16 19.10 -15.08 2.39
N LYS A 17 17.90 -15.38 1.88
CA LYS A 17 17.65 -16.58 1.05
C LYS A 17 18.47 -16.58 -0.24
N ILE A 18 18.49 -15.45 -0.95
CA ILE A 18 19.26 -15.32 -2.18
C ILE A 18 20.76 -15.51 -1.91
N LEU A 19 21.29 -14.83 -0.89
CA LEU A 19 22.71 -14.89 -0.51
C LEU A 19 23.14 -16.28 -0.02
N TYR A 20 22.24 -17.05 0.59
CA TYR A 20 22.51 -18.40 1.07
C TYR A 20 22.44 -19.43 -0.06
N THR A 21 21.44 -19.33 -0.94
CA THR A 21 21.18 -20.34 -1.99
C THR A 21 22.01 -20.13 -3.25
N SER A 22 22.38 -18.89 -3.59
CA SER A 22 23.12 -18.60 -4.81
C SER A 22 24.35 -17.75 -4.55
N THR A 23 25.46 -18.16 -5.15
CA THR A 23 26.72 -17.42 -5.16
C THR A 23 26.93 -16.62 -6.45
N SER A 24 26.06 -16.80 -7.46
CA SER A 24 26.19 -16.16 -8.78
C SER A 24 25.33 -14.91 -8.97
N ILE A 25 24.38 -14.66 -8.06
CA ILE A 25 23.46 -13.52 -8.17
C ILE A 25 24.14 -12.26 -7.62
N GLN A 26 24.26 -11.24 -8.47
CA GLN A 26 24.73 -9.93 -8.07
C GLN A 26 23.58 -9.14 -7.40
N ILE A 27 23.84 -8.59 -6.22
CA ILE A 27 22.90 -7.73 -5.49
C ILE A 27 23.43 -6.30 -5.51
N ILE A 28 22.63 -5.36 -6.00
CA ILE A 28 22.96 -3.93 -6.03
C ILE A 28 21.96 -3.19 -5.13
N GLY A 29 22.45 -2.68 -4.00
CA GLY A 29 21.67 -1.89 -3.05
C GLY A 29 21.79 -0.39 -3.32
N MET A 30 20.66 0.31 -3.32
CA MET A 30 20.61 1.78 -3.37
C MET A 30 19.87 2.29 -2.15
N SER A 31 20.46 3.23 -1.41
CA SER A 31 19.86 3.79 -0.19
C SER A 31 20.09 5.30 -0.07
N ALA A 32 19.31 5.94 0.80
CA ALA A 32 19.70 7.23 1.36
C ALA A 32 20.97 7.08 2.24
N THR A 33 21.56 8.20 2.65
CA THR A 33 22.74 8.18 3.51
C THR A 33 22.41 7.59 4.89
N LEU A 34 23.18 6.58 5.29
CA LEU A 34 23.04 5.86 6.56
C LEU A 34 24.33 5.95 7.35
N ASN A 35 24.26 5.82 8.66
CA ASN A 35 25.44 5.87 9.53
C ASN A 35 26.13 4.51 9.69
N ASN A 36 25.38 3.40 9.71
CA ASN A 36 25.91 2.04 9.92
C ASN A 36 26.11 1.24 8.62
N VAL A 37 26.66 1.88 7.57
CA VAL A 37 26.85 1.24 6.25
C VAL A 37 27.77 0.01 6.33
N ALA A 38 28.77 0.02 7.21
CA ALA A 38 29.68 -1.11 7.40
C ALA A 38 28.96 -2.42 7.79
N GLU A 39 27.89 -2.34 8.59
CA GLU A 39 27.08 -3.51 8.96
C GLU A 39 26.32 -4.06 7.75
N LEU A 40 25.82 -3.17 6.88
CA LEU A 40 25.14 -3.55 5.64
C LEU A 40 26.12 -4.17 4.63
N GLN A 41 27.35 -3.66 4.55
CA GLN A 41 28.40 -4.27 3.71
C GLN A 41 28.72 -5.69 4.14
N ASN A 42 28.84 -5.92 5.46
CA ASN A 42 29.09 -7.25 6.00
C ASN A 42 27.93 -8.20 5.66
N PHE A 43 26.69 -7.76 5.88
CA PHE A 43 25.50 -8.54 5.53
C PHE A 43 25.42 -8.88 4.04
N LEU A 44 25.54 -7.87 3.16
CA LEU A 44 25.40 -8.04 1.71
C LEU A 44 26.66 -8.60 1.03
N LYS A 45 27.77 -8.73 1.77
CA LYS A 45 29.10 -9.08 1.24
C LYS A 45 29.47 -8.19 0.04
N ALA A 46 29.23 -6.89 0.17
CA ALA A 46 29.29 -5.93 -0.92
C ALA A 46 30.27 -4.79 -0.66
N GLU A 47 30.88 -4.31 -1.73
CA GLU A 47 31.54 -3.01 -1.74
C GLU A 47 30.49 -1.89 -1.63
N TYR A 48 30.89 -0.76 -1.06
CA TYR A 48 30.04 0.41 -0.96
C TYR A 48 30.66 1.61 -1.67
N TYR A 49 29.80 2.44 -2.22
CA TYR A 49 30.16 3.74 -2.74
C TYR A 49 29.25 4.78 -2.09
N THR A 50 29.84 5.83 -1.53
CA THR A 50 29.10 6.96 -0.97
C THR A 50 29.64 8.26 -1.54
N ASN A 51 28.74 9.17 -1.86
CA ASN A 51 29.08 10.52 -2.30
C ASN A 51 28.00 11.48 -1.80
N ASN A 52 28.40 12.65 -1.32
CA ASN A 52 27.48 13.71 -0.89
C ASN A 52 27.10 14.65 -2.05
N PHE A 53 27.47 14.28 -3.28
CA PHE A 53 27.13 15.04 -4.47
C PHE A 53 25.60 15.14 -4.65
N ARG A 54 25.11 16.39 -4.70
CA ARG A 54 23.74 16.71 -5.08
C ARG A 54 23.78 17.58 -6.34
N PRO A 55 23.07 17.21 -7.42
CA PRO A 55 23.09 17.98 -8.67
C PRO A 55 22.59 19.43 -8.53
N VAL A 56 21.72 19.69 -7.56
CA VAL A 56 21.13 21.01 -7.27
C VAL A 56 21.30 21.29 -5.80
N GLU A 57 21.91 22.44 -5.47
CA GLU A 57 22.10 22.89 -4.09
C GLU A 57 20.76 22.94 -3.34
N LEU A 58 20.71 22.45 -2.10
CA LEU A 58 19.54 22.57 -1.24
C LEU A 58 19.79 23.61 -0.16
N LYS A 59 18.95 24.64 -0.11
CA LYS A 59 18.90 25.63 0.96
C LYS A 59 17.74 25.33 1.88
N GLU A 60 18.04 25.00 3.14
CA GLU A 60 17.04 24.66 4.15
C GLU A 60 16.76 25.88 5.03
N PHE A 61 15.48 26.18 5.25
CA PHE A 61 15.04 27.31 6.06
C PHE A 61 14.00 26.88 7.10
N VAL A 62 13.97 27.60 8.22
CA VAL A 62 12.95 27.49 9.28
C VAL A 62 12.25 28.84 9.43
N LYS A 63 10.91 28.84 9.38
CA LYS A 63 10.09 30.03 9.60
C LYS A 63 9.50 30.01 11.00
N VAL A 64 9.77 31.07 11.77
CA VAL A 64 9.15 31.33 13.07
C VAL A 64 8.49 32.70 13.03
N ARG A 65 7.16 32.75 13.17
CA ARG A 65 6.36 33.96 12.94
C ARG A 65 6.70 34.55 11.56
N ASP A 66 7.23 35.77 11.50
CA ASP A 66 7.58 36.48 10.26
C ASP A 66 9.05 36.35 9.89
N CYS A 67 9.88 35.75 10.76
CA CYS A 67 11.30 35.59 10.54
C CYS A 67 11.59 34.26 9.84
N ILE A 68 12.46 34.30 8.83
CA ILE A 68 13.01 33.12 8.15
C ILE A 68 14.48 33.00 8.55
N TYR A 69 14.83 31.83 9.06
CA TYR A 69 16.19 31.46 9.46
C TYR A 69 16.73 30.42 8.48
N GLU A 70 17.98 30.54 8.08
CA GLU A 70 18.69 29.54 7.30
C GLU A 70 19.27 28.47 8.23
N VAL A 71 19.20 27.21 7.82
CA VAL A 71 19.78 26.09 8.55
C VAL A 71 21.27 26.03 8.22
N ASP A 72 22.10 26.37 9.19
CA ASP A 72 23.56 26.39 9.06
C ASP A 72 24.17 25.58 10.20
N SER A 73 24.78 24.44 9.87
CA SER A 73 25.41 23.53 10.84
C SER A 73 26.60 24.14 11.60
N ASN A 74 27.14 25.29 11.16
CA ASN A 74 28.25 25.97 11.81
C ASN A 74 27.82 27.03 12.84
N ALA A 75 26.53 27.38 12.90
CA ALA A 75 26.01 28.35 13.85
C ALA A 75 25.73 27.70 15.22
N GLU A 76 25.90 28.44 16.33
CA GLU A 76 25.70 27.95 17.71
C GLU A 76 24.34 27.26 17.93
N ASN A 77 23.32 27.63 17.16
CA ASN A 77 21.95 27.15 17.26
C ASN A 77 21.45 26.41 16.01
N ASN A 78 22.35 26.07 15.09
CA ASN A 78 22.07 25.54 13.75
C ASN A 78 21.16 26.42 12.87
N LEU A 79 20.93 27.68 13.27
CA LEU A 79 20.00 28.61 12.65
C LEU A 79 20.61 30.01 12.60
N THR A 80 20.65 30.61 11.41
CA THR A 80 21.09 32.00 11.20
C THR A 80 19.93 32.82 10.65
N PHE A 81 19.76 34.05 11.12
CA PHE A 81 18.69 34.90 10.59
C PHE A 81 18.96 35.23 9.12
N SER A 82 17.99 34.93 8.24
CA SER A 82 18.12 35.16 6.80
C SER A 82 17.34 36.41 6.37
N ARG A 83 16.01 36.43 6.57
CA ARG A 83 15.17 37.56 6.18
C ARG A 83 13.86 37.63 6.95
N LEU A 84 13.23 38.80 6.90
CA LEU A 84 11.84 38.99 7.30
C LEU A 84 10.91 38.72 6.11
N LEU A 85 9.83 37.98 6.33
CA LEU A 85 8.76 37.79 5.35
C LEU A 85 7.89 39.04 5.31
N ASN A 86 8.26 39.98 4.45
CA ASN A 86 7.55 41.24 4.31
C ASN A 86 6.37 41.08 3.34
N TYR A 87 5.19 40.73 3.87
CA TYR A 87 3.94 40.71 3.09
C TYR A 87 2.83 41.44 3.84
N LYS A 88 2.12 42.32 3.14
CA LYS A 88 1.05 43.14 3.73
C LYS A 88 -0.26 42.36 3.79
N TYR A 89 -0.46 41.57 4.85
CA TYR A 89 -1.72 40.90 5.10
C TYR A 89 -2.75 41.88 5.66
N SER A 90 -3.99 41.79 5.20
CA SER A 90 -5.11 42.43 5.89
C SER A 90 -5.45 41.66 7.18
N ASN A 91 -6.10 42.32 8.14
CA ASN A 91 -6.54 41.67 9.39
C ASN A 91 -7.38 40.39 9.16
N ASN A 92 -8.17 40.37 8.08
CA ASN A 92 -8.95 39.19 7.70
C ASN A 92 -8.06 38.07 7.12
N MET A 93 -7.03 38.43 6.35
CA MET A 93 -6.10 37.46 5.78
C MET A 93 -5.22 36.82 6.85
N MET A 94 -4.79 37.56 7.87
CA MET A 94 -4.06 37.00 9.02
C MET A 94 -4.86 35.95 9.80
N LYS A 95 -6.19 36.06 9.85
CA LYS A 95 -7.05 35.05 10.51
C LYS A 95 -7.14 33.75 9.70
N ILE A 96 -7.05 33.85 8.38
CA ILE A 96 -7.25 32.72 7.46
C ILE A 96 -5.94 32.00 7.18
N ASP A 97 -4.86 32.76 6.96
CA ASP A 97 -3.51 32.27 6.70
C ASP A 97 -2.53 32.86 7.74
N PRO A 98 -2.61 32.44 9.01
CA PRO A 98 -1.73 32.93 10.08
C PRO A 98 -0.27 32.53 9.88
N ASP A 99 -0.03 31.49 9.06
CA ASP A 99 1.29 30.93 8.80
C ASP A 99 1.97 31.58 7.58
N HIS A 100 1.31 32.51 6.90
CA HIS A 100 1.77 33.18 5.68
C HIS A 100 2.14 32.22 4.54
N VAL A 101 1.41 31.10 4.41
CA VAL A 101 1.62 30.10 3.37
C VAL A 101 1.40 30.70 1.98
N VAL A 102 0.38 31.57 1.82
CA VAL A 102 0.08 32.21 0.53
C VAL A 102 1.25 33.08 0.08
N ALA A 103 1.84 33.89 0.98
CA ALA A 103 3.03 34.68 0.68
C ALA A 103 4.18 33.80 0.16
N LEU A 104 4.54 32.75 0.91
CA LEU A 104 5.64 31.86 0.54
C LEU A 104 5.42 31.13 -0.79
N VAL A 105 4.18 30.78 -1.10
CA VAL A 105 3.82 30.10 -2.35
C VAL A 105 3.90 31.07 -3.53
N THR A 106 3.31 32.27 -3.39
CA THR A 106 3.22 33.26 -4.47
C THR A 106 4.56 33.87 -4.89
N GLU A 107 5.61 33.73 -4.08
CA GLU A 107 6.98 34.06 -4.48
C GLU A 107 7.51 33.15 -5.62
N VAL A 108 6.91 31.96 -5.83
CA VAL A 108 7.43 30.90 -6.71
C VAL A 108 6.46 30.56 -7.84
N ILE A 109 5.17 30.41 -7.54
CA ILE A 109 4.16 30.03 -8.54
C ILE A 109 3.69 31.26 -9.33
N PRO A 110 3.25 31.12 -10.60
CA PRO A 110 3.19 29.89 -11.40
C PRO A 110 4.49 29.60 -12.17
N ALA A 111 5.48 30.49 -12.11
CA ALA A 111 6.73 30.38 -12.90
C ALA A 111 7.53 29.12 -12.56
N ASN A 112 7.49 28.71 -11.29
CA ASN A 112 8.18 27.54 -10.78
C ASN A 112 7.23 26.68 -9.94
N SER A 113 7.61 25.42 -9.70
CA SER A 113 6.76 24.46 -9.00
C SER A 113 6.98 24.46 -7.49
N CYS A 114 5.92 24.21 -6.73
CA CYS A 114 5.94 24.19 -5.26
C CYS A 114 5.22 22.95 -4.70
N LEU A 115 5.81 22.33 -3.67
CA LEU A 115 5.15 21.32 -2.85
C LEU A 115 4.88 21.87 -1.46
N VAL A 116 3.67 21.68 -0.96
CA VAL A 116 3.30 22.02 0.42
C VAL A 116 2.94 20.74 1.16
N PHE A 117 3.82 20.25 2.02
CA PHE A 117 3.56 19.12 2.91
C PHE A 117 2.69 19.54 4.08
N CYS A 118 1.55 18.88 4.25
CA CYS A 118 0.59 19.13 5.31
C CYS A 118 0.46 17.91 6.25
N PRO A 119 0.14 18.12 7.54
CA PRO A 119 0.08 17.02 8.52
C PRO A 119 -1.05 16.01 8.27
N THR A 120 -2.19 16.45 7.75
CA THR A 120 -3.38 15.60 7.55
C THR A 120 -3.98 15.76 6.17
N LYS A 121 -4.71 14.74 5.71
CA LYS A 121 -5.44 14.74 4.42
C LYS A 121 -6.35 15.97 4.28
N LYS A 122 -7.12 16.25 5.33
CA LYS A 122 -8.04 17.40 5.34
C LYS A 122 -7.30 18.74 5.29
N ASN A 123 -6.12 18.81 5.90
CA ASN A 123 -5.28 19.99 5.84
C ASN A 123 -4.81 20.27 4.40
N CYS A 124 -4.43 19.24 3.62
CA CYS A 124 -4.08 19.38 2.21
C CYS A 124 -5.22 20.01 1.39
N GLU A 125 -6.45 19.49 1.54
CA GLU A 125 -7.63 20.02 0.85
C GLU A 125 -7.88 21.49 1.23
N ASN A 126 -7.86 21.80 2.52
CA ASN A 126 -8.14 23.14 3.04
C ASN A 126 -7.07 24.15 2.58
N VAL A 127 -5.78 23.76 2.58
CA VAL A 127 -4.68 24.62 2.12
C VAL A 127 -4.80 24.90 0.63
N ALA A 128 -5.10 23.89 -0.19
CA ALA A 128 -5.30 24.06 -1.62
C ALA A 128 -6.45 25.05 -1.91
N GLU A 129 -7.60 24.90 -1.25
CA GLU A 129 -8.72 25.84 -1.40
C GLU A 129 -8.38 27.25 -0.89
N MET A 130 -7.69 27.35 0.26
CA MET A 130 -7.28 28.62 0.85
C MET A 130 -6.39 29.40 -0.11
N ILE A 131 -5.35 28.78 -0.67
CA ILE A 131 -4.44 29.45 -1.61
C ILE A 131 -5.23 29.99 -2.81
N CYS A 132 -6.10 29.17 -3.41
CA CYS A 132 -6.87 29.57 -4.59
C CYS A 132 -7.75 30.81 -4.38
N LYS A 133 -8.29 31.01 -3.16
CA LYS A 133 -9.12 32.20 -2.85
C LYS A 133 -8.37 33.53 -2.95
N TYR A 134 -7.04 33.50 -2.86
CA TYR A 134 -6.20 34.70 -2.86
C TYR A 134 -5.33 34.82 -4.11
N LEU A 135 -5.43 33.89 -5.05
CA LEU A 135 -4.78 34.00 -6.34
C LEU A 135 -5.60 34.88 -7.29
N ASN A 136 -4.91 35.66 -8.10
CA ASN A 136 -5.53 36.51 -9.12
C ASN A 136 -6.00 35.67 -10.34
N LYS A 137 -6.76 36.29 -11.25
CA LYS A 137 -7.32 35.60 -12.42
C LYS A 137 -6.28 35.12 -13.45
N LEU A 138 -5.06 35.68 -13.45
CA LEU A 138 -4.00 35.28 -14.39
C LEU A 138 -3.60 33.81 -14.20
N TYR A 139 -3.74 33.28 -12.98
CA TYR A 139 -3.52 31.86 -12.70
C TYR A 139 -4.53 30.95 -13.40
N VAL A 140 -5.74 31.43 -13.65
CA VAL A 140 -6.78 30.67 -14.37
C VAL A 140 -6.45 30.59 -15.86
N GLU A 141 -5.97 31.70 -16.43
CA GLU A 141 -5.60 31.81 -17.83
C GLU A 141 -4.32 31.03 -18.17
N HIS A 142 -3.37 30.93 -17.22
CA HIS A 142 -2.14 30.18 -17.40
C HIS A 142 -2.42 28.68 -17.68
N ARG A 143 -2.06 28.20 -18.87
CA ARG A 143 -2.25 26.80 -19.33
C ARG A 143 -3.70 26.31 -19.21
N GLU A 144 -4.67 27.19 -19.48
CA GLU A 144 -6.10 26.89 -19.34
C GLU A 144 -6.55 25.62 -20.10
N ALA A 145 -6.10 25.45 -21.35
CA ALA A 145 -6.48 24.31 -22.19
C ALA A 145 -6.05 22.96 -21.58
N GLU A 146 -4.79 22.87 -21.12
CA GLU A 146 -4.23 21.67 -20.47
C GLU A 146 -4.96 21.35 -19.16
N LYS A 147 -5.31 22.38 -18.37
CA LYS A 147 -6.09 22.22 -17.14
C LYS A 147 -7.52 21.73 -17.41
N LYS A 148 -8.16 22.19 -18.50
CA LYS A 148 -9.47 21.69 -18.93
C LYS A 148 -9.40 20.22 -19.32
N ASN A 149 -8.34 19.79 -20.00
CA ASN A 149 -8.13 18.39 -20.35
C ASN A 149 -7.97 17.53 -19.08
N LEU A 150 -7.14 17.96 -18.13
CA LEU A 150 -7.01 17.26 -16.84
C LEU A 150 -8.35 17.11 -16.10
N ILE A 151 -9.17 18.16 -16.08
CA ILE A 151 -10.51 18.13 -15.48
C ILE A 151 -11.42 17.12 -16.21
N ALA A 152 -11.32 17.02 -17.54
CA ALA A 152 -12.07 16.05 -18.32
C ALA A 152 -11.61 14.62 -18.03
N ASP A 153 -10.30 14.37 -17.98
CA ASP A 153 -9.73 13.06 -17.68
C ASP A 153 -10.11 12.59 -16.27
N LEU A 154 -10.01 13.46 -15.27
CA LEU A 154 -10.43 13.16 -13.89
C LEU A 154 -11.94 12.89 -13.79
N LYS A 155 -12.78 13.56 -14.59
CA LYS A 155 -14.22 13.25 -14.65
C LYS A 155 -14.48 11.90 -15.32
N ASN A 156 -13.74 11.56 -16.37
CA ASN A 156 -13.92 10.32 -17.10
C ASN A 156 -13.64 9.11 -16.19
N ILE A 157 -12.57 9.15 -15.39
CA ILE A 157 -12.28 8.08 -14.41
C ILE A 157 -13.24 8.10 -13.22
N GLY A 158 -13.89 9.23 -12.94
CA GLY A 158 -14.87 9.39 -11.87
C GLY A 158 -16.31 9.09 -12.28
N ASN A 159 -16.55 8.39 -13.39
CA ASN A 159 -17.89 8.14 -13.94
C ASN A 159 -18.71 9.43 -14.12
N GLY A 160 -18.05 10.51 -14.57
CA GLY A 160 -18.65 11.84 -14.75
C GLY A 160 -18.63 12.73 -13.50
N VAL A 161 -18.20 12.20 -12.35
CA VAL A 161 -18.09 12.94 -11.09
C VAL A 161 -16.65 13.44 -10.90
N LEU A 162 -16.51 14.65 -10.36
CA LEU A 162 -15.22 15.22 -9.96
C LEU A 162 -15.31 15.73 -8.53
N CYS A 163 -14.25 15.52 -7.76
CA CYS A 163 -14.13 16.07 -6.42
C CYS A 163 -14.32 17.60 -6.43
N SER A 164 -15.17 18.11 -5.53
CA SER A 164 -15.50 19.52 -5.43
C SER A 164 -14.28 20.42 -5.19
N VAL A 165 -13.30 19.94 -4.42
CA VAL A 165 -12.05 20.66 -4.16
C VAL A 165 -11.22 20.74 -5.44
N LEU A 166 -10.93 19.61 -6.10
CA LEU A 166 -10.16 19.59 -7.35
C LEU A 166 -10.81 20.44 -8.45
N LYS A 167 -12.15 20.40 -8.54
CA LYS A 167 -12.93 21.23 -9.47
C LYS A 167 -12.68 22.72 -9.27
N ARG A 168 -12.44 23.17 -8.03
CA ARG A 168 -12.17 24.57 -7.68
C ARG A 168 -10.69 24.94 -7.80
N THR A 169 -9.78 24.02 -7.49
CA THR A 169 -8.34 24.32 -7.38
C THR A 169 -7.58 24.14 -8.70
N ILE A 170 -7.90 23.12 -9.50
CA ILE A 170 -7.19 22.83 -10.76
C ILE A 170 -7.19 24.00 -11.75
N PRO A 171 -8.28 24.79 -11.90
CA PRO A 171 -8.24 25.99 -12.74
C PRO A 171 -7.09 26.95 -12.40
N PHE A 172 -6.72 27.07 -11.12
CA PHE A 172 -5.60 27.91 -10.68
C PHE A 172 -4.22 27.25 -10.81
N GLY A 173 -4.14 26.01 -11.32
CA GLY A 173 -2.90 25.22 -11.37
C GLY A 173 -2.55 24.57 -10.03
N ILE A 174 -3.53 24.41 -9.14
CA ILE A 174 -3.34 23.87 -7.79
C ILE A 174 -4.12 22.57 -7.62
N ALA A 175 -3.51 21.57 -7.01
CA ALA A 175 -4.21 20.37 -6.56
C ALA A 175 -3.75 19.94 -5.17
N TYR A 176 -4.46 18.99 -4.58
CA TYR A 176 -4.01 18.28 -3.40
C TYR A 176 -3.67 16.84 -3.76
N HIS A 177 -2.81 16.19 -2.96
CA HIS A 177 -2.38 14.81 -3.18
C HIS A 177 -2.24 14.04 -1.87
N HIS A 178 -3.04 12.99 -1.70
CA HIS A 178 -2.97 12.10 -0.54
C HIS A 178 -3.66 10.76 -0.79
N SER A 179 -3.50 9.79 0.11
CA SER A 179 -4.08 8.44 -0.01
C SER A 179 -5.61 8.34 0.06
N GLY A 180 -6.33 9.46 0.23
CA GLY A 180 -7.79 9.51 0.03
C GLY A 180 -8.22 9.59 -1.44
N LEU A 181 -7.31 9.89 -2.36
CA LEU A 181 -7.52 9.82 -3.81
C LEU A 181 -7.29 8.38 -4.30
N THR A 182 -7.97 8.00 -5.38
CA THR A 182 -7.66 6.75 -6.08
C THR A 182 -6.27 6.81 -6.72
N SER A 183 -5.68 5.66 -7.04
CA SER A 183 -4.39 5.55 -7.72
C SER A 183 -4.40 6.23 -9.09
N ASP A 184 -5.50 6.12 -9.84
CA ASP A 184 -5.63 6.74 -11.16
C ASP A 184 -5.70 8.28 -11.07
N GLU A 185 -6.44 8.82 -10.09
CA GLU A 185 -6.43 10.27 -9.83
C GLU A 185 -5.05 10.78 -9.44
N ARG A 186 -4.34 10.04 -8.58
CA ARG A 186 -2.98 10.41 -8.16
C ARG A 186 -2.05 10.45 -9.37
N LYS A 187 -2.10 9.43 -10.24
CA LYS A 187 -1.30 9.37 -11.46
C LYS A 187 -1.55 10.57 -12.37
N LEU A 188 -2.81 10.92 -12.66
CA LEU A 188 -3.13 12.08 -13.50
C LEU A 188 -2.64 13.40 -12.88
N ILE A 189 -2.76 13.56 -11.56
CA ILE A 189 -2.27 14.75 -10.85
C ILE A 189 -0.73 14.83 -10.88
N GLU A 190 -0.04 13.69 -10.71
CA GLU A 190 1.41 13.59 -10.76
C GLU A 190 1.96 13.89 -12.16
N GLU A 191 1.32 13.36 -13.20
CA GLU A 191 1.64 13.62 -14.61
C GLU A 191 1.42 15.10 -14.95
N ALA A 192 0.28 15.67 -14.56
CA ALA A 192 -0.02 17.08 -14.78
C ALA A 192 0.93 18.03 -14.04
N TYR A 193 1.36 17.67 -12.83
CA TYR A 193 2.39 18.43 -12.11
C TYR A 193 3.76 18.34 -12.80
N SER A 194 4.15 17.14 -13.23
CA SER A 194 5.42 16.93 -13.94
C SER A 194 5.48 17.70 -15.26
N ALA A 195 4.35 17.81 -15.96
CA ALA A 195 4.21 18.58 -17.20
C ALA A 195 4.12 20.10 -16.98
N GLY A 196 4.04 20.57 -15.72
CA GLY A 196 3.90 21.98 -15.37
C GLY A 196 2.49 22.55 -15.54
N VAL A 197 1.48 21.70 -15.80
CA VAL A 197 0.05 22.07 -15.84
C VAL A 197 -0.40 22.52 -14.44
N LEU A 198 0.03 21.77 -13.43
CA LEU A 198 -0.11 22.11 -12.03
C LEU A 198 1.22 22.67 -11.52
N CYS A 199 1.18 23.88 -10.95
CA CYS A 199 2.35 24.52 -10.36
C CYS A 199 2.47 24.27 -8.85
N LEU A 200 1.42 23.80 -8.19
CA LEU A 200 1.45 23.49 -6.76
C LEU A 200 0.68 22.21 -6.39
N LEU A 201 1.28 21.40 -5.53
CA LEU A 201 0.59 20.31 -4.82
C LEU A 201 0.63 20.50 -3.30
N ALA A 202 -0.54 20.53 -2.67
CA ALA A 202 -0.68 20.37 -1.22
C ALA A 202 -0.79 18.87 -0.90
N CYS A 203 0.19 18.29 -0.21
CA CYS A 203 0.32 16.83 -0.11
C CYS A 203 0.62 16.32 1.29
N THR A 204 0.31 15.05 1.55
CA THR A 204 0.73 14.36 2.78
C THR A 204 2.12 13.75 2.62
N SER A 205 2.73 13.32 3.73
CA SER A 205 4.04 12.65 3.77
C SER A 205 4.16 11.43 2.86
N THR A 206 3.05 10.78 2.51
CA THR A 206 3.01 9.66 1.57
C THR A 206 3.63 9.97 0.21
N LEU A 207 3.60 11.23 -0.24
CA LEU A 207 4.25 11.64 -1.49
C LEU A 207 5.78 11.58 -1.37
N ALA A 208 6.34 11.78 -0.17
CA ALA A 208 7.79 11.85 0.07
C ALA A 208 8.53 10.55 -0.24
N ALA A 209 7.84 9.39 -0.20
CA ALA A 209 8.44 8.09 -0.46
C ALA A 209 7.97 7.43 -1.77
N GLY A 210 6.92 7.97 -2.43
CA GLY A 210 6.17 7.21 -3.43
C GLY A 210 6.52 7.47 -4.91
N VAL A 211 6.90 8.70 -5.28
CA VAL A 211 7.02 9.12 -6.69
C VAL A 211 8.13 10.13 -6.89
N ASN A 212 8.73 10.22 -8.08
CA ASN A 212 9.79 11.20 -8.35
C ASN A 212 9.24 12.56 -8.80
N LEU A 213 8.71 13.35 -7.87
CA LEU A 213 8.21 14.71 -8.14
C LEU A 213 9.07 15.78 -7.47
N PRO A 214 10.10 16.32 -8.14
CA PRO A 214 10.87 17.45 -7.63
C PRO A 214 10.12 18.78 -7.75
N ALA A 215 10.49 19.76 -6.92
CA ALA A 215 9.89 21.09 -6.90
C ALA A 215 10.95 22.17 -6.70
N ARG A 216 10.77 23.38 -7.25
CA ARG A 216 11.68 24.49 -6.93
C ARG A 216 11.70 24.78 -5.43
N ARG A 217 10.52 24.82 -4.81
CA ARG A 217 10.34 25.07 -3.37
C ARG A 217 9.49 24.00 -2.71
N VAL A 218 9.94 23.53 -1.55
CA VAL A 218 9.19 22.64 -0.66
C VAL A 218 8.85 23.37 0.63
N ILE A 219 7.59 23.35 1.05
CA ILE A 219 7.13 23.96 2.29
C ILE A 219 6.59 22.85 3.18
N LEU A 220 7.09 22.73 4.41
CA LEU A 220 6.51 21.86 5.44
C LEU A 220 5.69 22.76 6.36
N ARG A 221 4.36 22.60 6.33
CA ARG A 221 3.45 23.48 7.06
C ARG A 221 3.58 23.35 8.59
N ALA A 222 4.00 22.19 9.07
CA ALA A 222 4.25 21.94 10.48
C ALA A 222 5.29 20.81 10.63
N PRO A 223 5.98 20.72 11.78
CA PRO A 223 6.93 19.65 12.05
C PRO A 223 6.25 18.33 12.49
N TYR A 224 5.05 18.06 11.98
CA TYR A 224 4.21 16.93 12.38
C TYR A 224 3.64 16.15 11.20
N VAL A 225 3.52 14.83 11.36
CA VAL A 225 2.71 13.95 10.52
C VAL A 225 1.58 13.42 11.39
N ALA A 226 0.34 13.75 11.06
CA ALA A 226 -0.79 13.62 11.97
C ALA A 226 -0.49 14.31 13.32
N ASN A 227 -0.31 13.53 14.39
CA ASN A 227 0.01 14.03 15.73
C ASN A 227 1.47 13.76 16.14
N ASP A 228 2.22 13.02 15.34
CA ASP A 228 3.58 12.61 15.66
C ASP A 228 4.58 13.62 15.12
N PHE A 229 5.57 13.98 15.94
CA PHE A 229 6.67 14.84 15.51
C PHE A 229 7.53 14.14 14.44
N LEU A 230 8.01 14.89 13.46
CA LEU A 230 8.78 14.33 12.33
C LEU A 230 10.03 13.60 12.80
N LYS A 231 10.28 12.43 12.21
CA LYS A 231 11.60 11.76 12.25
C LYS A 231 12.56 12.41 11.27
N ARG A 232 13.87 12.30 11.51
CA ARG A 232 14.90 12.89 10.66
C ARG A 232 14.82 12.38 9.21
N ALA A 233 14.64 11.07 9.01
CA ALA A 233 14.46 10.52 7.66
C ALA A 233 13.20 11.07 6.97
N GLN A 234 12.08 11.22 7.67
CA GLN A 234 10.86 11.78 7.09
C GLN A 234 11.08 13.24 6.66
N TYR A 235 11.71 14.04 7.52
CA TYR A 235 12.09 15.41 7.21
C TYR A 235 13.00 15.47 5.97
N LYS A 236 14.09 14.69 5.95
CA LYS A 236 15.05 14.66 4.83
C LYS A 236 14.44 14.14 3.53
N GLN A 237 13.52 13.17 3.57
CA GLN A 237 12.76 12.72 2.39
C GLN A 237 11.89 13.83 1.80
N MET A 238 11.26 14.66 2.65
CA MET A 238 10.44 15.78 2.20
C MET A 238 11.30 16.91 1.61
N VAL A 239 12.28 17.42 2.35
CA VAL A 239 13.13 18.54 1.88
C VAL A 239 14.05 18.12 0.72
N GLY A 240 14.37 16.84 0.62
CA GLY A 240 15.09 16.25 -0.50
C GLY A 240 14.40 16.45 -1.85
N ARG A 241 13.09 16.74 -1.89
CA ARG A 241 12.36 17.02 -3.13
C ARG A 241 12.56 18.45 -3.67
N ALA A 242 13.22 19.33 -2.92
CA ALA A 242 13.50 20.68 -3.41
C ALA A 242 14.67 20.70 -4.39
N GLY A 243 14.52 21.42 -5.49
CA GLY A 243 15.45 21.51 -6.61
C GLY A 243 15.17 20.49 -7.72
N ARG A 244 14.89 20.97 -8.93
CA ARG A 244 14.74 20.13 -10.14
C ARG A 244 16.08 20.03 -10.87
N ALA A 245 16.65 18.83 -10.91
CA ALA A 245 17.89 18.56 -11.61
C ALA A 245 17.83 18.99 -13.08
N GLY A 246 18.83 19.76 -13.53
CA GLY A 246 18.90 20.29 -14.90
C GLY A 246 18.01 21.49 -15.20
N ILE A 247 17.21 21.98 -14.24
CA ILE A 247 16.32 23.14 -14.43
C ILE A 247 16.64 24.24 -13.42
N ASP A 248 16.71 23.91 -12.13
CA ASP A 248 16.89 24.88 -11.05
C ASP A 248 18.38 25.01 -10.68
N SER A 249 18.83 26.25 -10.39
CA SER A 249 20.18 26.50 -9.85
C SER A 249 20.33 26.07 -8.38
N ALA A 250 19.27 26.28 -7.60
CA ALA A 250 19.14 25.85 -6.21
C ALA A 250 17.68 25.45 -5.89
N GLY A 251 17.47 24.55 -4.96
CA GLY A 251 16.18 24.21 -4.38
C GLY A 251 16.05 24.78 -2.96
N GLU A 252 14.84 25.17 -2.58
CA GLU A 252 14.58 25.73 -1.25
C GLU A 252 13.60 24.88 -0.47
N SER A 253 13.88 24.63 0.81
CA SER A 253 12.90 24.07 1.74
C SER A 253 12.59 25.05 2.87
N ILE A 254 11.32 25.16 3.27
CA ILE A 254 10.90 26.03 4.37
C ILE A 254 10.03 25.23 5.34
N LEU A 255 10.54 24.98 6.54
CA LEU A 255 9.79 24.36 7.64
C LEU A 255 9.15 25.45 8.50
N ILE A 256 7.82 25.49 8.54
CA ILE A 256 7.05 26.41 9.38
C ILE A 256 6.86 25.78 10.75
N ILE A 257 7.19 26.53 11.81
CA ILE A 257 7.14 26.04 13.19
C ILE A 257 6.52 27.09 14.13
N GLN A 258 5.99 26.63 15.26
CA GLN A 258 5.62 27.52 16.38
C GLN A 258 6.81 27.68 17.32
N GLU A 259 6.80 28.73 18.17
CA GLU A 259 7.91 29.00 19.11
C GLU A 259 8.20 27.79 20.03
N LYS A 260 7.14 27.08 20.45
CA LYS A 260 7.24 25.88 21.29
C LYS A 260 7.99 24.71 20.63
N ASP A 261 8.07 24.69 19.29
CA ASP A 261 8.65 23.58 18.53
C ASP A 261 10.14 23.82 18.24
N LYS A 262 10.66 25.00 18.56
CA LYS A 262 12.00 25.47 18.16
C LYS A 262 13.12 24.53 18.62
N GLU A 263 13.11 24.17 19.90
CA GLU A 263 14.12 23.26 20.48
C GLU A 263 14.07 21.86 19.83
N LEU A 264 12.87 21.30 19.64
CA LEU A 264 12.68 20.00 19.00
C LEU A 264 13.15 20.00 17.54
N VAL A 265 12.96 21.11 16.83
CA VAL A 265 13.39 21.28 15.44
C VAL A 265 14.90 21.44 15.35
N GLN A 266 15.52 22.15 16.28
CA GLN A 266 16.98 22.21 16.38
C GLN A 266 17.58 20.82 16.62
N GLU A 267 16.97 20.01 17.49
CA GLU A 267 17.35 18.62 17.71
C GLU A 267 17.15 17.76 16.44
N LEU A 268 16.04 17.94 15.72
CA LEU A 268 15.75 17.24 14.46
C LEU A 268 16.83 17.48 13.40
N ILE A 269 17.26 18.73 13.28
CA ILE A 269 18.27 19.19 12.32
C ILE A 269 19.67 18.71 12.73
N SER A 270 19.98 18.65 14.03
CA SER A 270 21.30 18.26 14.53
C SER A 270 21.50 16.75 14.70
N LYS A 271 20.42 15.96 14.74
CA LYS A 271 20.49 14.50 14.90
C LYS A 271 21.49 13.84 13.94
N PRO A 272 22.24 12.80 14.35
CA PRO A 272 23.09 12.05 13.43
C PRO A 272 22.24 11.34 12.36
N MET A 273 22.89 10.87 11.29
CA MET A 273 22.22 10.07 10.27
C MET A 273 21.64 8.79 10.90
N GLU A 274 20.52 8.31 10.36
CA GLU A 274 19.82 7.15 10.93
C GLU A 274 20.62 5.86 10.71
N ASN A 275 20.53 4.95 11.68
CA ASN A 275 21.01 3.58 11.55
C ASN A 275 19.90 2.69 10.97
N CYS A 276 20.27 1.77 10.08
CA CYS A 276 19.40 0.75 9.55
C CYS A 276 19.54 -0.54 10.38
N TYR A 277 18.53 -0.87 11.18
CA TYR A 277 18.53 -2.09 12.00
C TYR A 277 17.61 -3.17 11.43
N SER A 278 17.97 -4.43 11.62
CA SER A 278 17.12 -5.57 11.35
C SER A 278 15.82 -5.47 12.15
N ASN A 279 14.72 -5.90 11.51
CA ASN A 279 13.40 -6.00 12.15
C ASN A 279 12.92 -7.45 12.28
N LEU A 280 13.78 -8.47 12.07
CA LEU A 280 13.36 -9.88 12.20
C LEU A 280 12.79 -10.20 13.59
N MET A 281 13.37 -9.60 14.64
CA MET A 281 12.90 -9.76 16.03
C MET A 281 11.79 -8.78 16.44
N HIS A 282 11.34 -7.92 15.52
CA HIS A 282 10.20 -7.04 15.77
C HIS A 282 8.91 -7.86 16.01
N ASN A 283 7.89 -7.26 16.64
CA ASN A 283 6.61 -7.93 16.95
C ASN A 283 6.76 -9.27 17.69
N SER A 284 7.67 -9.34 18.67
CA SER A 284 7.94 -10.56 19.44
C SER A 284 8.52 -11.71 18.60
N GLY A 285 9.33 -11.41 17.58
CA GLY A 285 10.04 -12.42 16.79
C GLY A 285 9.19 -13.16 15.76
N LYS A 286 7.99 -12.68 15.45
CA LYS A 286 7.09 -13.35 14.47
C LYS A 286 7.67 -13.39 13.07
N ASP A 287 8.30 -12.30 12.62
CA ASP A 287 8.93 -12.27 11.29
C ASP A 287 10.11 -13.26 11.23
N PHE A 288 10.86 -13.41 12.32
CA PHE A 288 11.90 -14.43 12.47
C PHE A 288 11.31 -15.86 12.47
N GLN A 289 10.21 -16.12 13.17
CA GLN A 289 9.50 -17.41 13.10
C GLN A 289 9.01 -17.72 11.69
N SER A 290 8.46 -16.72 10.99
CA SER A 290 8.04 -16.85 9.59
C SER A 290 9.21 -17.19 8.67
N LEU A 291 10.40 -16.64 8.95
CA LEU A 291 11.63 -16.96 8.22
C LEU A 291 11.94 -18.43 8.38
N LEU A 292 12.04 -18.93 9.62
CA LEU A 292 12.34 -20.33 9.90
C LEU A 292 11.32 -21.28 9.26
N LEU A 293 10.02 -20.99 9.40
CA LEU A 293 8.95 -21.78 8.77
C LEU A 293 9.13 -21.84 7.25
N SER A 294 9.44 -20.70 6.61
CA SER A 294 9.63 -20.65 5.16
C SER A 294 10.90 -21.36 4.69
N LEU A 295 11.98 -21.40 5.49
CA LEU A 295 13.21 -22.13 5.16
C LEU A 295 12.97 -23.64 5.12
N ILE A 296 12.27 -24.15 6.13
CA ILE A 296 11.92 -25.57 6.24
C ILE A 296 10.90 -25.92 5.14
N GLY A 297 9.91 -25.05 4.90
CA GLY A 297 8.87 -25.24 3.88
C GLY A 297 9.42 -25.30 2.46
N LEU A 298 10.33 -24.39 2.13
CA LEU A 298 11.04 -24.37 0.84
C LEU A 298 12.14 -25.44 0.74
N LYS A 299 12.36 -26.24 1.80
CA LYS A 299 13.40 -27.27 1.89
C LYS A 299 14.82 -26.70 1.67
N ILE A 300 15.03 -25.43 2.01
CA ILE A 300 16.36 -24.78 1.97
C ILE A 300 17.24 -25.33 3.09
N THR A 301 16.65 -25.58 4.26
CA THR A 301 17.31 -26.14 5.43
C THR A 301 16.45 -27.24 6.04
N LYS A 302 17.07 -28.28 6.59
CA LYS A 302 16.43 -29.46 7.17
C LYS A 302 16.82 -29.71 8.61
N THR A 303 18.04 -29.36 9.01
CA THR A 303 18.59 -29.63 10.36
C THR A 303 18.78 -28.33 11.15
N ALA A 304 18.89 -28.44 12.48
CA ALA A 304 19.19 -27.28 13.33
C ALA A 304 20.50 -26.58 12.95
N GLU A 305 21.51 -27.34 12.51
CA GLU A 305 22.81 -26.82 12.10
C GLU A 305 22.72 -26.00 10.81
N GLU A 306 22.00 -26.51 9.81
CA GLU A 306 21.76 -25.79 8.55
C GLU A 306 20.94 -24.50 8.79
N ILE A 307 19.92 -24.57 9.65
CA ILE A 307 19.14 -23.40 10.05
C ILE A 307 20.03 -22.36 10.72
N TYR A 308 20.90 -22.77 11.64
CA TYR A 308 21.81 -21.85 12.30
C TYR A 308 22.82 -21.23 11.32
N SER A 309 23.37 -22.04 10.41
CA SER A 309 24.25 -21.58 9.33
C SER A 309 23.56 -20.51 8.46
N PHE A 310 22.29 -20.74 8.11
CA PHE A 310 21.49 -19.75 7.40
C PHE A 310 21.30 -18.47 8.20
N VAL A 311 20.84 -18.58 9.45
CA VAL A 311 20.52 -17.43 10.30
C VAL A 311 21.78 -16.58 10.55
N SER A 312 22.95 -17.20 10.61
CA SER A 312 24.25 -16.51 10.72
C SER A 312 24.57 -15.59 9.53
N CYS A 313 23.88 -15.77 8.40
CA CYS A 313 24.03 -14.93 7.20
C CYS A 313 23.04 -13.74 7.15
N THR A 314 22.17 -13.59 8.17
CA THR A 314 21.17 -12.50 8.22
C THR A 314 21.76 -11.19 8.73
N LEU A 315 21.11 -10.05 8.42
CA LEU A 315 21.49 -8.76 9.02
C LEU A 315 21.28 -8.78 10.53
N PHE A 316 20.24 -9.45 11.02
CA PHE A 316 20.00 -9.67 12.44
C PHE A 316 21.22 -10.29 13.13
N SER A 317 21.85 -11.30 12.51
CA SER A 317 23.07 -11.91 13.06
C SER A 317 24.23 -10.91 13.13
N VAL A 318 24.45 -10.11 12.09
CA VAL A 318 25.48 -9.05 12.09
C VAL A 318 25.27 -8.05 13.23
N GLN A 319 24.00 -7.75 13.54
CA GLN A 319 23.61 -6.71 14.49
C GLN A 319 23.18 -7.27 15.87
N GLN A 320 23.38 -8.56 16.12
CA GLN A 320 22.85 -9.25 17.29
C GLN A 320 23.33 -8.62 18.60
N SER A 321 24.61 -8.24 18.68
CA SER A 321 25.21 -7.62 19.87
C SER A 321 24.53 -6.30 20.27
N VAL A 322 23.92 -5.60 19.31
CA VAL A 322 23.19 -4.36 19.53
C VAL A 322 21.72 -4.64 19.84
N LEU A 323 21.09 -5.55 19.09
CA LEU A 323 19.64 -5.78 19.11
C LEU A 323 19.17 -6.78 20.17
N CYS A 324 20.00 -7.76 20.52
CA CYS A 324 19.66 -8.83 21.47
C CYS A 324 20.83 -9.13 22.40
N LYS A 325 21.03 -8.28 23.41
CA LYS A 325 22.13 -8.41 24.40
C LYS A 325 21.98 -9.61 25.35
N ALA A 326 20.75 -10.08 25.54
CA ALA A 326 20.41 -11.05 26.59
C ALA A 326 20.52 -12.51 26.15
N LYS A 327 20.45 -12.81 24.84
CA LYS A 327 20.42 -14.17 24.32
C LYS A 327 21.37 -14.31 23.13
N ASN A 328 22.03 -15.47 23.04
CA ASN A 328 22.84 -15.76 21.87
C ASN A 328 21.93 -16.16 20.67
N LEU A 329 22.47 -16.17 19.45
CA LEU A 329 21.70 -16.46 18.24
C LEU A 329 21.14 -17.89 18.23
N LEU A 330 21.88 -18.85 18.81
CA LEU A 330 21.45 -20.24 18.93
C LEU A 330 20.21 -20.36 19.81
N ASP A 331 20.18 -19.69 20.96
CA ASP A 331 19.08 -19.72 21.92
C ASP A 331 17.83 -19.11 21.29
N VAL A 332 17.96 -17.95 20.62
CA VAL A 332 16.84 -17.30 19.90
C VAL A 332 16.30 -18.21 18.80
N THR A 333 17.19 -18.90 18.08
CA THR A 333 16.80 -19.84 17.02
C THR A 333 16.05 -21.04 17.60
N LYS A 334 16.57 -21.64 18.68
CA LYS A 334 15.95 -22.79 19.36
C LYS A 334 14.57 -22.45 19.92
N GLU A 335 14.44 -21.35 20.66
CA GLU A 335 13.15 -20.90 21.22
C GLU A 335 12.12 -20.62 20.12
N SER A 336 12.57 -20.09 18.97
CA SER A 336 11.68 -19.82 17.84
C SER A 336 11.23 -21.11 17.15
N LEU A 337 12.10 -22.13 17.06
CA LEU A 337 11.75 -23.46 16.56
C LEU A 337 10.79 -24.17 17.51
N GLU A 338 11.06 -24.14 18.81
CA GLU A 338 10.16 -24.68 19.84
C GLU A 338 8.79 -24.02 19.75
N CYS A 339 8.72 -22.70 19.62
CA CYS A 339 7.46 -21.99 19.43
C CYS A 339 6.69 -22.43 18.17
N LEU A 340 7.40 -22.73 17.06
CA LEU A 340 6.76 -23.24 15.84
C LEU A 340 6.26 -24.70 16.01
N VAL A 341 6.96 -25.51 16.80
CA VAL A 341 6.53 -26.87 17.17
C VAL A 341 5.29 -26.81 18.06
N ASP A 342 5.30 -25.95 19.09
CA ASP A 342 4.16 -25.75 20.01
C ASP A 342 2.92 -25.25 19.26
N LYS A 343 3.12 -24.42 18.24
CA LYS A 343 2.07 -23.94 17.33
C LYS A 343 1.57 -24.99 16.34
N GLY A 344 2.21 -26.15 16.27
CA GLY A 344 1.88 -27.24 15.34
C GLY A 344 2.20 -26.94 13.88
N LEU A 345 3.06 -25.94 13.59
CA LEU A 345 3.42 -25.54 12.22
C LEU A 345 4.59 -26.34 11.67
N ILE A 346 5.47 -26.82 12.55
CA ILE A 346 6.54 -27.75 12.20
C ILE A 346 6.50 -28.95 13.12
N CYS A 347 7.04 -30.06 12.65
CA CYS A 347 7.32 -31.26 13.42
C CYS A 347 8.77 -31.67 13.14
N GLY A 348 9.32 -32.54 13.98
CA GLY A 348 10.63 -33.12 13.69
C GLY A 348 10.63 -34.62 13.83
N LYS A 349 11.45 -35.26 13.00
CA LYS A 349 11.66 -36.71 12.96
C LYS A 349 13.14 -36.98 13.08
N THR A 350 13.50 -37.93 13.92
CA THR A 350 14.86 -38.45 13.95
C THR A 350 15.07 -39.36 12.74
N CYS A 351 16.03 -39.03 11.89
CA CYS A 351 16.38 -39.85 10.74
C CYS A 351 17.01 -41.16 11.23
N SER A 352 16.47 -42.29 10.77
CA SER A 352 16.93 -43.63 11.18
C SER A 352 18.36 -43.95 10.72
N GLU A 353 18.87 -43.24 9.70
CA GLU A 353 20.18 -43.49 9.10
C GLU A 353 21.29 -42.58 9.64
N THR A 354 20.96 -41.33 10.03
CA THR A 354 21.96 -40.32 10.44
C THR A 354 21.87 -39.93 11.91
N GLU A 355 20.88 -40.44 12.65
CA GLU A 355 20.50 -40.01 14.01
C GLU A 355 20.22 -38.50 14.16
N GLN A 356 20.18 -37.76 13.05
CA GLN A 356 19.94 -36.32 13.06
C GLN A 356 18.44 -36.01 13.13
N TYR A 357 18.11 -34.99 13.92
CA TYR A 357 16.76 -34.46 14.02
C TYR A 357 16.46 -33.56 12.81
N ILE A 358 15.54 -34.02 11.96
CA ILE A 358 15.14 -33.32 10.73
C ILE A 358 13.79 -32.63 10.96
N PHE A 359 13.74 -31.33 10.74
CA PHE A 359 12.51 -30.55 10.76
C PHE A 359 11.72 -30.75 9.47
N GLN A 360 10.41 -30.92 9.61
CA GLN A 360 9.44 -31.01 8.53
C GLN A 360 8.29 -30.05 8.83
N VAL A 361 7.71 -29.46 7.79
CA VAL A 361 6.54 -28.60 7.96
C VAL A 361 5.28 -29.47 8.06
N SER A 362 4.38 -29.14 8.98
CA SER A 362 3.06 -29.80 9.04
C SER A 362 2.17 -29.35 7.86
N LYS A 363 1.03 -30.01 7.62
CA LYS A 363 0.07 -29.53 6.61
C LYS A 363 -0.37 -28.08 6.87
N LEU A 364 -0.68 -27.76 8.13
CA LEU A 364 -1.06 -26.40 8.55
C LEU A 364 0.10 -25.40 8.39
N GLY A 365 1.33 -25.79 8.72
CA GLY A 365 2.50 -24.97 8.47
C GLY A 365 2.73 -24.71 6.98
N HIS A 366 2.51 -25.74 6.15
CA HIS A 366 2.67 -25.65 4.70
C HIS A 366 1.65 -24.69 4.10
N ALA A 367 0.38 -24.83 4.51
CA ALA A 367 -0.70 -23.90 4.18
C ALA A 367 -0.37 -22.45 4.60
N THR A 368 0.12 -22.27 5.84
CA THR A 368 0.42 -20.95 6.41
C THR A 368 1.49 -20.22 5.61
N TYR A 369 2.62 -20.87 5.29
CA TYR A 369 3.68 -20.19 4.54
C TYR A 369 3.34 -20.05 3.05
N LYS A 370 2.70 -21.06 2.42
CA LYS A 370 2.33 -21.01 1.01
C LYS A 370 1.26 -19.94 0.75
N GLY A 371 0.30 -19.79 1.66
CA GLY A 371 -0.68 -18.71 1.65
C GLY A 371 -0.13 -17.35 2.09
N CYS A 372 1.12 -17.27 2.55
CA CYS A 372 1.73 -16.06 3.13
C CYS A 372 0.87 -15.45 4.25
N ILE A 373 0.28 -16.29 5.11
CA ILE A 373 -0.56 -15.88 6.24
C ILE A 373 0.31 -15.46 7.43
N ASP A 374 -0.03 -14.36 8.07
CA ASP A 374 0.65 -13.88 9.28
C ASP A 374 0.48 -14.90 10.43
N LEU A 375 1.58 -15.23 11.10
CA LEU A 375 1.60 -16.12 12.27
C LEU A 375 0.78 -15.60 13.46
N ALA A 376 0.33 -14.35 13.42
CA ALA A 376 -0.58 -13.77 14.40
C ALA A 376 -2.06 -14.12 14.19
N CYS A 377 -2.44 -14.60 13.01
CA CYS A 377 -3.86 -14.83 12.67
C CYS A 377 -4.13 -16.14 11.91
N TYR A 378 -3.15 -17.00 11.68
CA TYR A 378 -3.36 -18.27 10.98
C TYR A 378 -4.37 -19.20 11.70
N ASP A 379 -4.35 -19.21 13.03
CA ASP A 379 -5.25 -19.97 13.90
C ASP A 379 -6.68 -19.40 13.87
N LEU A 380 -6.79 -18.07 13.91
CA LEU A 380 -8.05 -17.36 13.73
C LEU A 380 -8.65 -17.61 12.35
N LEU A 381 -7.83 -17.57 11.29
CA LEU A 381 -8.25 -17.88 9.93
C LEU A 381 -8.75 -19.33 9.83
N TYR A 382 -7.98 -20.29 10.33
CA TYR A 382 -8.37 -21.70 10.36
C TYR A 382 -9.72 -21.89 11.09
N SER A 383 -9.88 -21.28 12.26
CA SER A 383 -11.12 -21.33 13.03
C SER A 383 -12.30 -20.71 12.30
N ASP A 384 -12.10 -19.56 11.65
CA ASP A 384 -13.16 -18.88 10.90
C ASP A 384 -13.59 -19.66 9.66
N LEU A 385 -12.63 -20.25 8.92
CA LEU A 385 -12.91 -21.12 7.78
C LEU A 385 -13.67 -22.38 8.21
N ASN A 386 -13.25 -23.01 9.31
CA ASN A 386 -13.92 -24.19 9.86
C ASN A 386 -15.35 -23.87 10.31
N ARG A 387 -15.55 -22.76 11.04
CA ARG A 387 -16.90 -22.29 11.40
C ARG A 387 -17.74 -21.97 10.15
N GLY A 388 -17.11 -21.44 9.11
CA GLY A 388 -17.78 -21.22 7.83
C GLY A 388 -18.29 -22.51 7.20
N LEU A 389 -17.58 -23.64 7.33
CA LEU A 389 -18.03 -24.95 6.81
C LEU A 389 -19.30 -25.46 7.53
N GLU A 390 -19.49 -25.13 8.80
CA GLU A 390 -20.67 -25.53 9.58
C GLU A 390 -21.95 -24.82 9.12
N GLY A 391 -21.85 -23.67 8.44
CA GLY A 391 -22.98 -22.81 8.12
C GLY A 391 -22.72 -21.80 6.99
N LEU A 392 -22.17 -22.27 5.86
CA LEU A 392 -21.84 -21.41 4.73
C LEU A 392 -23.11 -20.96 3.99
N VAL A 393 -23.25 -19.65 3.77
CA VAL A 393 -24.39 -19.08 3.02
C VAL A 393 -23.92 -18.84 1.60
N LEU A 394 -24.37 -19.68 0.66
CA LEU A 394 -23.91 -19.68 -0.73
C LEU A 394 -24.79 -18.85 -1.69
N GLU A 395 -25.98 -18.43 -1.26
CA GLU A 395 -26.86 -17.56 -2.06
C GLU A 395 -26.24 -16.16 -2.28
N SER A 396 -25.23 -15.79 -1.48
CA SER A 396 -24.56 -14.50 -1.55
C SER A 396 -23.06 -14.64 -1.26
N PHE A 397 -22.25 -13.80 -1.91
CA PHE A 397 -20.82 -13.66 -1.61
C PHE A 397 -20.55 -13.02 -0.25
N LEU A 398 -21.55 -12.51 0.45
CA LEU A 398 -21.36 -11.76 1.70
C LEU A 398 -20.61 -12.55 2.78
N HIS A 399 -20.91 -13.84 2.96
CA HIS A 399 -20.21 -14.67 3.94
C HIS A 399 -18.76 -14.92 3.51
N LEU A 400 -18.52 -15.23 2.23
CA LEU A 400 -17.16 -15.41 1.70
C LEU A 400 -16.33 -14.11 1.81
N LEU A 401 -16.95 -12.95 1.53
CA LEU A 401 -16.32 -11.64 1.70
C LEU A 401 -15.88 -11.40 3.13
N TYR A 402 -16.72 -11.77 4.12
CA TYR A 402 -16.36 -11.68 5.53
C TYR A 402 -15.08 -12.49 5.82
N LEU A 403 -14.97 -13.72 5.31
CA LEU A 403 -13.80 -14.59 5.51
C LEU A 403 -12.51 -14.00 4.89
N VAL A 404 -12.61 -13.25 3.80
CA VAL A 404 -11.45 -12.65 3.09
C VAL A 404 -11.21 -11.16 3.42
N ILE A 405 -11.79 -10.63 4.50
CA ILE A 405 -11.33 -9.34 5.04
C ILE A 405 -10.01 -9.53 5.80
N PRO A 406 -8.92 -8.82 5.42
CA PRO A 406 -7.66 -8.87 6.15
C PRO A 406 -7.80 -8.40 7.60
N TYR A 407 -7.24 -9.16 8.53
CA TYR A 407 -7.34 -8.90 9.97
C TYR A 407 -6.67 -7.58 10.39
N ASP A 408 -5.60 -7.16 9.73
CA ASP A 408 -4.83 -5.94 10.04
C ASP A 408 -5.56 -4.64 9.65
N LEU A 409 -6.57 -4.73 8.78
CA LEU A 409 -7.38 -3.59 8.35
C LEU A 409 -8.49 -3.27 9.34
N VAL A 410 -8.97 -4.25 10.09
CA VAL A 410 -10.18 -4.16 10.93
C VAL A 410 -10.08 -3.04 11.98
N GLY A 411 -8.90 -2.82 12.55
CA GLY A 411 -8.65 -1.77 13.55
C GLY A 411 -8.56 -0.34 12.97
N LYS A 412 -8.47 -0.19 11.64
CA LYS A 412 -8.29 1.11 10.97
C LYS A 412 -9.63 1.79 10.64
N PHE A 413 -10.75 1.12 10.85
CA PHE A 413 -12.09 1.59 10.50
C PHE A 413 -12.98 1.67 11.74
N ASN A 414 -13.66 2.81 11.87
CA ASN A 414 -14.74 2.98 12.82
C ASN A 414 -16.05 3.07 12.03
N PRO A 415 -17.02 2.16 12.27
CA PRO A 415 -18.27 2.18 11.55
C PRO A 415 -19.11 3.41 11.93
N ASP A 416 -19.72 4.03 10.94
CA ASP A 416 -20.88 4.89 11.18
C ASP A 416 -22.08 3.97 11.43
N TRP A 417 -22.54 3.92 12.68
CA TRP A 417 -23.58 2.97 13.10
C TRP A 417 -24.92 3.18 12.37
N MET A 418 -25.25 4.41 11.98
CA MET A 418 -26.47 4.69 11.23
C MET A 418 -26.36 4.19 9.80
N ILE A 419 -25.21 4.39 9.15
CA ILE A 419 -24.94 3.84 7.82
C ILE A 419 -24.94 2.31 7.90
N TYR A 420 -24.28 1.73 8.90
CA TYR A 420 -24.19 0.29 9.10
C TYR A 420 -25.57 -0.34 9.23
N PHE A 421 -26.42 0.17 10.14
CA PHE A 421 -27.77 -0.34 10.31
C PHE A 421 -28.64 -0.15 9.06
N ARG A 422 -28.49 0.98 8.34
CA ARG A 422 -29.17 1.18 7.06
C ARG A 422 -28.76 0.16 6.01
N GLN A 423 -27.47 -0.19 5.94
CA GLN A 423 -27.01 -1.23 5.02
C GLN A 423 -27.50 -2.62 5.43
N TYR A 424 -27.54 -2.92 6.72
CA TYR A 424 -28.13 -4.17 7.20
C TYR A 424 -29.60 -4.32 6.75
N ASN A 425 -30.38 -3.25 6.86
CA ASN A 425 -31.79 -3.25 6.46
C ASN A 425 -32.01 -3.29 4.93
N SER A 426 -30.98 -3.04 4.12
CA SER A 426 -31.06 -3.15 2.66
C SER A 426 -30.69 -4.55 2.15
N LEU A 427 -30.20 -5.43 3.03
CA LEU A 427 -29.88 -6.82 2.72
C LEU A 427 -31.14 -7.68 2.60
N SER A 428 -31.06 -8.75 1.81
CA SER A 428 -32.12 -9.77 1.74
C SER A 428 -32.24 -10.54 3.06
N PRO A 429 -33.36 -11.23 3.34
CA PRO A 429 -33.50 -12.04 4.56
C PRO A 429 -32.42 -13.12 4.70
N VAL A 430 -31.88 -13.64 3.59
CA VAL A 430 -30.81 -14.64 3.59
C VAL A 430 -29.46 -13.99 3.88
N GLU A 431 -29.19 -12.82 3.30
CA GLU A 431 -27.99 -12.02 3.60
C GLU A 431 -27.97 -11.56 5.07
N GLN A 432 -29.14 -11.21 5.64
CA GLN A 432 -29.25 -10.87 7.06
C GLN A 432 -28.93 -12.04 8.00
N LYS A 433 -29.16 -13.29 7.57
CA LYS A 433 -28.75 -14.49 8.33
C LYS A 433 -27.22 -14.59 8.44
N VAL A 434 -26.46 -14.05 7.49
CA VAL A 434 -24.99 -14.02 7.58
C VAL A 434 -24.52 -13.21 8.79
N ALA A 435 -25.17 -12.09 9.09
CA ALA A 435 -24.82 -11.32 10.29
C ALA A 435 -25.04 -12.13 11.56
N ALA A 436 -26.17 -12.85 11.64
CA ALA A 436 -26.48 -13.72 12.77
C ALA A 436 -25.50 -14.90 12.89
N SER A 437 -25.12 -15.54 11.77
CA SER A 437 -24.16 -16.66 11.77
C SER A 437 -22.75 -16.24 12.19
N VAL A 438 -22.37 -15.00 11.88
CA VAL A 438 -21.11 -14.37 12.32
C VAL A 438 -21.18 -13.89 13.79
N GLY A 439 -22.36 -13.91 14.42
CA GLY A 439 -22.55 -13.57 15.83
C GLY A 439 -22.99 -12.11 16.09
N ILE A 440 -23.53 -11.42 15.08
CA ILE A 440 -24.00 -10.03 15.18
C ILE A 440 -25.52 -9.99 14.93
N PRO A 441 -26.34 -9.98 15.99
CA PRO A 441 -27.79 -9.90 15.85
C PRO A 441 -28.23 -8.48 15.44
N GLU A 442 -29.37 -8.38 14.75
CA GLU A 442 -29.98 -7.10 14.37
C GLU A 442 -30.15 -6.14 15.56
N SER A 443 -30.61 -6.67 16.70
CA SER A 443 -30.84 -5.90 17.93
C SER A 443 -29.58 -5.21 18.44
N PHE A 444 -28.39 -5.76 18.18
CA PHE A 444 -27.12 -5.14 18.50
C PHE A 444 -26.88 -3.89 17.61
N LEU A 445 -27.08 -4.03 16.30
CA LEU A 445 -26.90 -2.93 15.34
C LEU A 445 -27.90 -1.80 15.58
N ALA A 446 -29.18 -2.13 15.78
CA ALA A 446 -30.23 -1.15 16.03
C ALA A 446 -29.97 -0.30 17.29
N ARG A 447 -29.52 -0.94 18.37
CA ARG A 447 -29.18 -0.25 19.63
C ARG A 447 -27.95 0.65 19.47
N LYS A 448 -26.92 0.19 18.77
CA LYS A 448 -25.72 1.00 18.47
C LYS A 448 -26.05 2.21 17.60
N ALA A 449 -26.87 2.02 16.56
CA ALA A 449 -27.35 3.10 15.70
C ALA A 449 -28.16 4.15 16.48
N SER A 450 -28.93 3.71 17.47
CA SER A 450 -29.70 4.59 18.37
C SER A 450 -28.85 5.28 19.45
N GLY A 451 -27.52 5.09 19.46
CA GLY A 451 -26.61 5.66 20.46
C GLY A 451 -26.69 5.01 21.84
N GLN A 452 -27.38 3.88 21.97
CA GLN A 452 -27.51 3.18 23.26
C GLN A 452 -26.25 2.38 23.59
N THR A 453 -25.91 2.34 24.88
CA THR A 453 -24.87 1.44 25.39
C THR A 453 -25.39 0.01 25.39
N VAL A 454 -24.62 -0.90 24.80
CA VAL A 454 -24.95 -2.34 24.73
C VAL A 454 -24.09 -3.08 25.75
N LYS A 455 -24.74 -3.81 26.68
CA LYS A 455 -24.06 -4.59 27.73
C LYS A 455 -23.33 -5.82 27.16
N THR A 456 -23.79 -6.35 26.02
CA THR A 456 -23.18 -7.49 25.34
C THR A 456 -21.88 -7.04 24.66
N SER A 457 -20.75 -7.56 25.11
CA SER A 457 -19.43 -7.34 24.52
C SER A 457 -19.29 -8.16 23.23
N ALA A 458 -19.97 -7.76 22.16
CA ALA A 458 -19.64 -8.29 20.84
C ALA A 458 -18.17 -7.94 20.54
N ASN A 459 -17.41 -8.91 20.02
CA ASN A 459 -16.01 -8.68 19.67
C ASN A 459 -15.94 -7.58 18.60
N ASN A 460 -15.31 -6.43 18.93
CA ASN A 460 -15.18 -5.30 18.02
C ASN A 460 -14.54 -5.69 16.68
N MET A 461 -13.65 -6.70 16.68
CA MET A 461 -13.05 -7.20 15.44
C MET A 461 -14.11 -7.79 14.51
N VAL A 462 -14.99 -8.65 15.03
CA VAL A 462 -16.07 -9.30 14.27
C VAL A 462 -17.04 -8.24 13.72
N VAL A 463 -17.40 -7.26 14.56
CA VAL A 463 -18.30 -6.16 14.19
C VAL A 463 -17.76 -5.30 13.07
N ASN A 464 -16.50 -4.88 13.18
CA ASN A 464 -15.85 -4.05 12.17
C ASN A 464 -15.60 -4.85 10.89
N ARG A 465 -15.23 -6.14 10.99
CA ARG A 465 -15.02 -7.02 9.84
C ARG A 465 -16.30 -7.23 9.03
N LEU A 466 -17.44 -7.43 9.69
CA LEU A 466 -18.74 -7.50 9.02
C LEU A 466 -19.09 -6.16 8.34
N TYR A 467 -18.80 -5.01 8.94
CA TYR A 467 -19.01 -3.71 8.29
C TYR A 467 -18.17 -3.55 7.01
N LEU A 468 -16.90 -3.96 7.05
CA LEU A 468 -16.02 -3.96 5.87
C LEU A 468 -16.54 -4.90 4.77
N SER A 469 -17.10 -6.05 5.16
CA SER A 469 -17.74 -6.95 4.19
C SER A 469 -18.95 -6.30 3.50
N PHE A 470 -19.74 -5.47 4.20
CA PHE A 470 -20.86 -4.74 3.59
C PHE A 470 -20.40 -3.71 2.57
N ILE A 471 -19.29 -3.03 2.88
CA ILE A 471 -18.65 -2.07 1.96
C ILE A 471 -18.23 -2.78 0.68
N LEU A 472 -17.46 -3.87 0.78
CA LEU A 472 -17.02 -4.64 -0.39
C LEU A 472 -18.18 -5.28 -1.13
N TYR A 473 -19.18 -5.78 -0.42
CA TYR A 473 -20.35 -6.38 -1.01
C TYR A 473 -21.14 -5.38 -1.86
N THR A 474 -21.34 -4.17 -1.33
CA THR A 474 -21.96 -3.07 -2.07
C THR A 474 -21.11 -2.67 -3.27
N LEU A 475 -19.78 -2.64 -3.11
CA LEU A 475 -18.86 -2.32 -4.19
C LEU A 475 -18.89 -3.35 -5.32
N LEU A 476 -18.95 -4.64 -5.02
CA LEU A 476 -19.10 -5.69 -6.03
C LEU A 476 -20.46 -5.63 -6.74
N LYS A 477 -21.53 -5.20 -6.07
CA LYS A 477 -22.86 -5.00 -6.68
C LYS A 477 -22.92 -3.76 -7.58
N GLU A 478 -22.38 -2.64 -7.12
CA GLU A 478 -22.51 -1.34 -7.81
C GLU A 478 -21.38 -1.09 -8.83
N THR A 479 -20.20 -1.70 -8.66
CA THR A 479 -18.99 -1.52 -9.50
C THR A 479 -18.56 -0.06 -9.66
N ASP A 480 -18.87 0.78 -8.66
CA ASP A 480 -18.60 2.21 -8.67
C ASP A 480 -18.02 2.66 -7.31
N ILE A 481 -16.71 2.91 -7.30
CA ILE A 481 -15.97 3.36 -6.11
C ILE A 481 -16.50 4.71 -5.61
N TRP A 482 -16.91 5.63 -6.49
CA TRP A 482 -17.37 6.97 -6.11
C TRP A 482 -18.72 6.93 -5.41
N ARG A 483 -19.66 6.16 -5.96
CA ARG A 483 -20.99 5.99 -5.38
C ARG A 483 -20.91 5.31 -4.01
N VAL A 484 -20.11 4.27 -3.89
CA VAL A 484 -19.92 3.55 -2.61
C VAL A 484 -19.15 4.40 -1.60
N SER A 485 -18.13 5.15 -2.04
CA SER A 485 -17.41 6.12 -1.20
C SER A 485 -18.37 7.14 -0.57
N ALA A 486 -19.31 7.69 -1.35
CA ALA A 486 -20.33 8.61 -0.86
C ALA A 486 -21.34 7.93 0.08
N LYS A 487 -21.77 6.70 -0.24
CA LYS A 487 -22.77 5.93 0.53
C LYS A 487 -22.27 5.56 1.93
N PHE A 488 -20.98 5.26 2.07
CA PHE A 488 -20.35 4.89 3.33
C PHE A 488 -19.57 6.03 4.01
N SER A 489 -19.51 7.21 3.40
CA SER A 489 -18.71 8.35 3.89
C SER A 489 -17.23 8.03 4.11
N ILE A 490 -16.66 7.16 3.28
CA ILE A 490 -15.25 6.74 3.34
C ILE A 490 -14.49 7.31 2.15
N PRO A 491 -13.27 7.84 2.30
CA PRO A 491 -12.47 8.30 1.16
C PRO A 491 -12.27 7.20 0.11
N ARG A 492 -12.50 7.52 -1.17
CA ARG A 492 -12.38 6.58 -2.29
C ARG A 492 -11.03 5.86 -2.39
N GLY A 493 -9.91 6.52 -2.06
CA GLY A 493 -8.61 5.86 -2.00
C GLY A 493 -8.51 4.82 -0.87
N THR A 494 -9.18 5.06 0.27
CA THR A 494 -9.29 4.07 1.35
C THR A 494 -10.15 2.87 0.91
N LEU A 495 -11.24 3.11 0.18
CA LEU A 495 -12.08 2.05 -0.39
C LEU A 495 -11.32 1.20 -1.43
N GLN A 496 -10.55 1.85 -2.31
CA GLN A 496 -9.69 1.15 -3.28
C GLN A 496 -8.63 0.30 -2.58
N ASN A 497 -8.01 0.81 -1.50
CA ASN A 497 -7.05 0.04 -0.71
C ASN A 497 -7.71 -1.17 -0.03
N LEU A 498 -8.92 -1.01 0.51
CA LEU A 498 -9.68 -2.13 1.08
C LEU A 498 -9.93 -3.21 0.03
N LEU A 499 -10.37 -2.82 -1.18
CA LEU A 499 -10.58 -3.74 -2.29
C LEU A 499 -9.29 -4.48 -2.67
N SER A 500 -8.19 -3.75 -2.90
CA SER A 500 -6.92 -4.36 -3.31
C SER A 500 -6.35 -5.27 -2.23
N SER A 501 -6.39 -4.87 -0.97
CA SER A 501 -5.90 -5.69 0.14
C SER A 501 -6.76 -6.93 0.38
N SER A 502 -8.08 -6.82 0.25
CA SER A 502 -8.97 -7.99 0.31
C SER A 502 -8.81 -8.92 -0.90
N ALA A 503 -8.52 -8.39 -2.10
CA ALA A 503 -8.20 -9.23 -3.25
C ALA A 503 -6.90 -10.03 -3.03
N SER A 504 -5.83 -9.37 -2.58
CA SER A 504 -4.57 -10.05 -2.24
C SER A 504 -4.75 -11.06 -1.12
N PHE A 505 -5.48 -10.72 -0.05
CA PHE A 505 -5.72 -11.64 1.05
C PHE A 505 -6.65 -12.79 0.64
N SER A 506 -7.63 -12.57 -0.24
CA SER A 506 -8.45 -13.64 -0.83
C SER A 506 -7.59 -14.66 -1.58
N SER A 507 -6.57 -14.20 -2.32
CA SER A 507 -5.58 -15.10 -2.96
C SER A 507 -4.75 -15.87 -1.93
N SER A 508 -4.31 -15.20 -0.86
CA SER A 508 -3.61 -15.85 0.25
C SER A 508 -4.45 -16.93 0.93
N VAL A 509 -5.73 -16.65 1.19
CA VAL A 509 -6.67 -17.60 1.79
C VAL A 509 -6.97 -18.76 0.83
N LEU A 510 -7.07 -18.50 -0.48
CA LEU A 510 -7.20 -19.55 -1.50
C LEU A 510 -6.03 -20.53 -1.42
N HIS A 511 -4.78 -20.04 -1.48
CA HIS A 511 -3.58 -20.89 -1.39
C HIS A 511 -3.47 -21.61 -0.04
N PHE A 512 -3.95 -20.99 1.04
CA PHE A 512 -4.04 -21.66 2.34
C PHE A 512 -5.04 -22.84 2.30
N CYS A 513 -6.20 -22.65 1.66
CA CYS A 513 -7.22 -23.71 1.51
C CYS A 513 -6.81 -24.81 0.52
N GLU A 514 -5.95 -24.51 -0.46
CA GLU A 514 -5.45 -25.50 -1.42
C GLU A 514 -4.67 -26.64 -0.75
N GLU A 515 -3.95 -26.33 0.33
CA GLU A 515 -3.09 -27.25 1.09
C GLU A 515 -3.81 -28.06 2.18
N LEU A 516 -5.07 -27.74 2.46
CA LEU A 516 -5.86 -28.36 3.51
C LEU A 516 -7.09 -29.03 2.89
N ASP A 517 -7.10 -30.36 2.93
CA ASP A 517 -8.11 -31.19 2.26
C ASP A 517 -9.52 -30.90 2.77
N GLU A 518 -9.67 -30.58 4.06
CA GLU A 518 -10.94 -30.20 4.68
C GLU A 518 -11.57 -28.93 4.09
N PHE A 519 -10.76 -28.04 3.50
CA PHE A 519 -11.20 -26.78 2.91
C PHE A 519 -11.44 -26.85 1.40
N TRP A 520 -11.62 -28.05 0.84
CA TRP A 520 -11.89 -28.26 -0.58
C TRP A 520 -13.03 -27.39 -1.13
N ALA A 521 -14.09 -27.15 -0.35
CA ALA A 521 -15.24 -26.35 -0.76
C ALA A 521 -14.86 -24.90 -1.08
N TYR A 522 -13.85 -24.35 -0.41
CA TYR A 522 -13.40 -22.98 -0.63
C TYR A 522 -12.54 -22.82 -1.88
N LYS A 523 -11.92 -23.88 -2.41
CA LYS A 523 -11.00 -23.78 -3.56
C LYS A 523 -11.67 -23.11 -4.76
N SER A 524 -12.81 -23.64 -5.21
CA SER A 524 -13.56 -23.06 -6.34
C SER A 524 -14.24 -21.74 -5.99
N LEU A 525 -14.81 -21.63 -4.78
CA LEU A 525 -15.54 -20.43 -4.34
C LEU A 525 -14.62 -19.19 -4.23
N LEU A 526 -13.44 -19.36 -3.65
CA LEU A 526 -12.46 -18.29 -3.48
C LEU A 526 -11.75 -17.96 -4.79
N GLN A 527 -11.58 -18.91 -5.71
CA GLN A 527 -11.04 -18.61 -7.03
C GLN A 527 -11.93 -17.62 -7.78
N GLU A 528 -13.25 -17.84 -7.80
CA GLU A 528 -14.20 -16.90 -8.43
C GLU A 528 -14.24 -15.56 -7.68
N LEU A 529 -14.30 -15.59 -6.35
CA LEU A 529 -14.33 -14.36 -5.55
C LEU A 529 -13.07 -13.52 -5.72
N THR A 530 -11.89 -14.15 -5.77
CA THR A 530 -10.60 -13.47 -5.95
C THR A 530 -10.57 -12.71 -7.27
N LYS A 531 -11.10 -13.31 -8.36
CA LYS A 531 -11.24 -12.62 -9.65
C LYS A 531 -12.19 -11.42 -9.55
N LYS A 532 -13.35 -11.61 -8.93
CA LYS A 532 -14.34 -10.53 -8.73
C LYS A 532 -13.77 -9.36 -7.93
N LEU A 533 -13.00 -9.63 -6.87
CA LEU A 533 -12.33 -8.61 -6.06
C LEU A 533 -11.21 -7.92 -6.82
N THR A 534 -10.38 -8.67 -7.56
CA THR A 534 -9.24 -8.13 -8.30
C THR A 534 -9.66 -7.12 -9.36
N TYR A 535 -10.70 -7.45 -10.14
CA TYR A 535 -11.15 -6.59 -11.23
C TYR A 535 -12.24 -5.61 -10.81
N CYS A 536 -13.19 -6.04 -9.97
CA CYS A 536 -14.32 -5.24 -9.49
C CYS A 536 -15.08 -4.50 -10.60
N VAL A 537 -15.36 -5.19 -11.70
CA VAL A 537 -16.13 -4.70 -12.84
C VAL A 537 -17.35 -5.58 -13.09
N LYS A 538 -18.20 -5.17 -14.03
CA LYS A 538 -19.27 -6.04 -14.55
C LYS A 538 -18.68 -7.36 -15.05
N SER A 539 -19.37 -8.46 -14.76
CA SER A 539 -18.90 -9.82 -15.05
C SER A 539 -18.54 -10.05 -16.52
N GLU A 540 -19.26 -9.41 -17.44
CA GLU A 540 -19.00 -9.48 -18.88
C GLU A 540 -17.63 -8.92 -19.31
N LEU A 541 -16.99 -8.07 -18.49
CA LEU A 541 -15.70 -7.45 -18.79
C LEU A 541 -14.50 -8.24 -18.23
N ILE A 542 -14.73 -9.13 -17.26
CA ILE A 542 -13.67 -9.89 -16.58
C ILE A 542 -12.76 -10.64 -17.56
N PRO A 543 -13.29 -11.39 -18.56
CA PRO A 543 -12.42 -12.12 -19.50
C PRO A 543 -11.46 -11.22 -20.28
N LEU A 544 -11.84 -9.96 -20.53
CA LEU A 544 -11.01 -9.01 -21.27
C LEU A 544 -9.93 -8.39 -20.38
N MET A 545 -10.24 -8.19 -19.09
CA MET A 545 -9.30 -7.65 -18.11
C MET A 545 -8.25 -8.67 -17.62
N GLU A 546 -8.45 -9.97 -17.89
CA GLU A 546 -7.39 -10.97 -17.73
C GLU A 546 -6.20 -10.70 -18.68
N VAL A 547 -6.42 -10.01 -19.81
CA VAL A 547 -5.38 -9.71 -20.80
C VAL A 547 -4.47 -8.57 -20.35
N ALA A 548 -3.16 -8.78 -20.46
CA ALA A 548 -2.17 -7.79 -20.05
C ALA A 548 -2.34 -6.46 -20.81
N GLY A 549 -2.37 -5.36 -20.05
CA GLY A 549 -2.52 -4.01 -20.59
C GLY A 549 -3.97 -3.59 -20.89
N VAL A 550 -4.97 -4.42 -20.58
CA VAL A 550 -6.39 -4.09 -20.75
C VAL A 550 -7.01 -3.64 -19.41
N MET A 551 -7.13 -2.33 -19.24
CA MET A 551 -7.86 -1.72 -18.12
C MET A 551 -9.37 -1.61 -18.42
N GLU A 552 -10.19 -1.29 -17.41
CA GLU A 552 -11.66 -1.24 -17.53
C GLU A 552 -12.16 -0.41 -18.72
N ALA A 553 -11.62 0.79 -18.93
CA ALA A 553 -12.02 1.64 -20.05
C ALA A 553 -11.74 0.97 -21.41
N ARG A 554 -10.59 0.30 -21.54
CA ARG A 554 -10.23 -0.44 -22.75
C ARG A 554 -11.08 -1.70 -22.91
N ALA A 555 -11.38 -2.40 -21.82
CA ALA A 555 -12.27 -3.55 -21.80
C ALA A 555 -13.66 -3.17 -22.32
N LYS A 556 -14.22 -2.02 -21.88
CA LYS A 556 -15.50 -1.50 -22.39
C LYS A 556 -15.46 -1.22 -23.89
N GLN A 557 -14.39 -0.58 -24.38
CA GLN A 557 -14.23 -0.33 -25.83
C GLN A 557 -14.14 -1.62 -26.63
N LEU A 558 -13.35 -2.59 -26.17
CA LEU A 558 -13.21 -3.92 -26.80
C LEU A 558 -14.54 -4.66 -26.84
N TYR A 559 -15.26 -4.67 -25.72
CA TYR A 559 -16.58 -5.30 -25.59
C TYR A 559 -17.58 -4.68 -26.56
N ASN A 560 -17.67 -3.34 -26.59
CA ASN A 560 -18.55 -2.60 -27.50
C ASN A 560 -18.18 -2.81 -28.98
N ALA A 561 -16.92 -3.10 -29.30
CA ALA A 561 -16.46 -3.44 -30.64
C ALA A 561 -16.72 -4.91 -31.02
N GLY A 562 -17.31 -5.72 -30.13
CA GLY A 562 -17.68 -7.13 -30.35
C GLY A 562 -16.68 -8.16 -29.79
N TYR A 563 -15.59 -7.72 -29.16
CA TYR A 563 -14.62 -8.61 -28.52
C TYR A 563 -15.05 -8.90 -27.08
N THR A 564 -15.80 -9.98 -26.88
CA THR A 564 -16.42 -10.33 -25.58
C THR A 564 -15.73 -11.48 -24.84
N SER A 565 -14.77 -12.15 -25.47
CA SER A 565 -14.05 -13.30 -24.90
C SER A 565 -12.55 -13.28 -25.22
N LEU A 566 -11.76 -14.04 -24.46
CA LEU A 566 -10.34 -14.25 -24.74
C LEU A 566 -10.12 -14.83 -26.14
N ALA A 567 -10.99 -15.75 -26.59
CA ALA A 567 -10.92 -16.33 -27.92
C ALA A 567 -11.17 -15.28 -29.03
N HIS A 568 -12.07 -14.32 -28.82
CA HIS A 568 -12.28 -13.23 -29.77
C HIS A 568 -11.02 -12.36 -29.89
N LEU A 569 -10.34 -12.06 -28.77
CA LEU A 569 -9.11 -11.29 -28.77
C LEU A 569 -7.93 -12.07 -29.38
N ALA A 570 -7.79 -13.35 -29.05
CA ALA A 570 -6.71 -14.20 -29.57
C ALA A 570 -6.79 -14.35 -31.10
N ASN A 571 -8.00 -14.39 -31.66
CA ASN A 571 -8.24 -14.50 -33.11
C ASN A 571 -8.40 -13.15 -33.82
N ALA A 572 -8.29 -12.03 -33.10
CA ALA A 572 -8.45 -10.70 -33.70
C ALA A 572 -7.26 -10.33 -34.59
N ASP A 573 -7.55 -9.63 -35.70
CA ASP A 573 -6.52 -8.93 -36.48
C ASP A 573 -6.17 -7.59 -35.80
N PRO A 574 -4.92 -7.37 -35.35
CA PRO A 574 -4.49 -6.11 -34.76
C PRO A 574 -4.80 -4.88 -35.62
N GLU A 575 -4.74 -4.99 -36.96
CA GLU A 575 -5.01 -3.84 -37.84
C GLU A 575 -6.49 -3.43 -37.83
N VAL A 576 -7.39 -4.40 -37.71
CA VAL A 576 -8.83 -4.15 -37.61
C VAL A 576 -9.17 -3.56 -36.25
N MET A 577 -8.52 -4.03 -35.18
CA MET A 577 -8.70 -3.48 -33.83
C MET A 577 -8.33 -2.00 -33.78
N VAL A 578 -7.18 -1.62 -34.34
CA VAL A 578 -6.71 -0.22 -34.38
C VAL A 578 -7.70 0.69 -35.11
N LYS A 579 -8.36 0.20 -36.17
CA LYS A 579 -9.37 0.98 -36.91
C LYS A 579 -10.69 1.15 -36.15
N LYS A 580 -11.11 0.13 -35.39
CA LYS A 580 -12.39 0.14 -34.68
C LYS A 580 -12.33 0.82 -33.32
N ILE A 581 -11.16 0.83 -32.68
CA ILE A 581 -11.00 1.23 -31.29
C ILE A 581 -10.21 2.52 -31.22
N GLU A 582 -10.84 3.56 -30.68
CA GLU A 582 -10.24 4.87 -30.52
C GLU A 582 -8.98 4.82 -29.64
N HIS A 583 -7.96 5.58 -30.05
CA HIS A 583 -6.69 5.74 -29.32
C HIS A 583 -6.01 4.39 -28.98
N LEU A 584 -6.16 3.36 -29.84
CA LEU A 584 -5.43 2.11 -29.73
C LEU A 584 -4.21 2.13 -30.66
N SER A 585 -3.01 2.08 -30.10
CA SER A 585 -1.80 1.99 -30.93
C SER A 585 -1.63 0.58 -31.51
N ARG A 586 -0.97 0.49 -32.67
CA ARG A 586 -0.64 -0.80 -33.32
C ARG A 586 0.19 -1.71 -32.42
N HIS A 587 1.08 -1.15 -31.62
CA HIS A 587 1.88 -1.90 -30.65
C HIS A 587 1.00 -2.51 -29.55
N GLN A 588 0.12 -1.71 -28.94
CA GLN A 588 -0.82 -2.18 -27.92
C GLN A 588 -1.77 -3.25 -28.48
N ALA A 589 -2.31 -3.06 -29.69
CA ALA A 589 -3.17 -4.06 -30.31
C ALA A 589 -2.47 -5.41 -30.48
N LYS A 590 -1.22 -5.41 -30.98
CA LYS A 590 -0.40 -6.64 -31.09
C LYS A 590 -0.14 -7.28 -29.72
N GLN A 591 0.15 -6.48 -28.70
CA GLN A 591 0.39 -6.96 -27.35
C GLN A 591 -0.86 -7.60 -26.74
N ILE A 592 -2.04 -6.99 -26.92
CA ILE A 592 -3.33 -7.53 -26.47
C ILE A 592 -3.59 -8.89 -27.13
N VAL A 593 -3.47 -8.98 -28.46
CA VAL A 593 -3.69 -10.24 -29.19
C VAL A 593 -2.69 -11.31 -28.75
N PHE A 594 -1.42 -10.95 -28.59
CA PHE A 594 -0.37 -11.88 -28.13
C PHE A 594 -0.66 -12.39 -26.71
N SER A 595 -0.97 -11.50 -25.77
CA SER A 595 -1.31 -11.88 -24.39
C SER A 595 -2.57 -12.74 -24.33
N ALA A 596 -3.60 -12.42 -25.13
CA ALA A 596 -4.79 -13.25 -25.22
C ALA A 596 -4.48 -14.65 -25.76
N LYS A 597 -3.63 -14.78 -26.78
CA LYS A 597 -3.18 -16.08 -27.30
C LYS A 597 -2.43 -16.90 -26.25
N MET A 598 -1.53 -16.28 -25.49
CA MET A 598 -0.81 -16.95 -24.40
C MET A 598 -1.77 -17.49 -23.35
N LEU A 599 -2.72 -16.69 -22.87
CA LEU A 599 -3.71 -17.12 -21.88
C LEU A 599 -4.63 -18.23 -22.38
N VAL A 600 -4.99 -18.22 -23.66
CA VAL A 600 -5.79 -19.30 -24.27
C VAL A 600 -4.98 -20.58 -24.35
N ASN A 601 -3.70 -20.50 -24.73
CA ASN A 601 -2.81 -21.66 -24.80
C ASN A 601 -2.56 -22.24 -23.40
N GLU A 602 -2.26 -21.43 -22.39
CA GLU A 602 -2.09 -21.88 -21.00
C GLU A 602 -3.33 -22.60 -20.48
N LYS A 603 -4.53 -22.07 -20.76
CA LYS A 603 -5.79 -22.75 -20.40
C LYS A 603 -5.97 -24.07 -21.14
N ALA A 604 -5.56 -24.15 -22.39
CA ALA A 604 -5.63 -25.38 -23.17
C ALA A 604 -4.64 -26.44 -22.64
N GLU A 605 -3.41 -26.03 -22.30
CA GLU A 605 -2.39 -26.88 -21.69
C GLU A 605 -2.84 -27.41 -20.33
N ALA A 606 -3.37 -26.55 -19.46
CA ALA A 606 -3.89 -26.97 -18.14
C ALA A 606 -5.04 -27.99 -18.25
N LEU A 607 -5.95 -27.79 -19.20
CA LEU A 607 -7.02 -28.76 -19.49
C LEU A 607 -6.45 -30.07 -20.05
N GLN A 608 -5.39 -30.01 -20.86
CA GLN A 608 -4.73 -31.19 -21.38
C GLN A 608 -4.03 -31.98 -20.28
N GLU A 609 -3.34 -31.30 -19.36
CA GLU A 609 -2.73 -31.93 -18.18
C GLU A 609 -3.79 -32.60 -17.29
N GLU A 610 -4.93 -31.95 -17.06
CA GLU A 610 -6.05 -32.53 -16.32
C GLU A 610 -6.60 -33.78 -17.02
N VAL A 611 -6.75 -33.73 -18.34
CA VAL A 611 -7.14 -34.90 -19.15
C VAL A 611 -6.12 -36.02 -19.02
N ASP A 612 -4.82 -35.70 -19.08
CA ASP A 612 -3.74 -36.68 -18.98
C ASP A 612 -3.71 -37.31 -17.58
N GLU A 613 -3.94 -36.54 -16.51
CA GLU A 613 -4.08 -37.05 -15.14
C GLU A 613 -5.28 -37.98 -14.98
N LEU A 614 -6.45 -37.58 -15.50
CA LEU A 614 -7.66 -38.42 -15.50
C LEU A 614 -7.49 -39.69 -16.36
N SER A 615 -6.62 -39.64 -17.37
CA SER A 615 -6.31 -40.76 -18.26
C SER A 615 -5.22 -41.69 -17.72
N ARG A 616 -4.49 -41.30 -16.65
CA ARG A 616 -3.53 -42.19 -15.99
C ARG A 616 -4.28 -43.32 -15.30
N LEU A 617 -4.01 -44.55 -15.74
CA LEU A 617 -4.46 -45.74 -15.03
C LEU A 617 -3.86 -45.72 -13.60
N PRO A 618 -4.68 -45.95 -12.55
CA PRO A 618 -4.18 -46.13 -11.19
C PRO A 618 -3.08 -47.20 -11.16
N PRO A 619 -2.00 -47.00 -10.38
CA PRO A 619 -0.91 -47.98 -10.25
C PRO A 619 -1.37 -49.33 -9.68
N ASP A 620 -2.61 -49.39 -9.18
CA ASP A 620 -3.21 -50.54 -8.51
C ASP A 620 -4.22 -51.30 -9.40
N LEU A 621 -4.39 -50.91 -10.67
CA LEU A 621 -5.15 -51.68 -11.65
C LEU A 621 -4.20 -52.70 -12.34
N PRO A 622 -4.56 -54.00 -12.38
CA PRO A 622 -3.70 -55.07 -12.88
C PRO A 622 -3.33 -54.95 -14.37
#